data_AF-A0A1W2BFF9-F1
#
_entry.id   AF-A0A1W2BFF9-F1
#
_cell.length_a   1.000
_cell.length_b   1.000
_cell.length_c   1.000
_cell.angle_alpha   90.00
_cell.angle_beta   90.00
_cell.angle_gamma   90.00
#
_symmetry.space_group_name_H-M   'P 1'
#
loop_
_entity.id
_entity.type
_entity.pdbx_description
1 polymer ?
#
loop_
_entity_poly.entity_id
_entity_poly.type
_entity_poly.pdbx_seq_one_letter_code
_entity_poly.pdbx_strand_id
1 'polypeptide(L)'
;MKTIKFFHPEETFTYYIEKCFCKVVYSGQQHQLLIEVHSNDDLDHVDDDSLQNEYPQVIMSIDDFPLPVTSIEELDGQTIEIPNSYVEIEDEDGELVDVYYTTLNFSESKFESDNNKLTFFKDETGTLCVRWKGEAVDFTEETDELIPFEVSCAFVPQKIEEKD
;
A
#
# COMPACT_ATOMS: atom_id res chain seq x y z
N MET A 1 3.21 -12.42 10.78
CA MET A 1 2.47 -12.78 9.55
C MET A 1 2.27 -11.49 8.78
N LYS A 2 2.52 -11.47 7.47
CA LYS A 2 2.39 -10.28 6.63
C LYS A 2 1.09 -10.39 5.85
N THR A 3 0.14 -9.49 6.09
CA THR A 3 -1.22 -9.61 5.54
C THR A 3 -1.74 -8.26 5.09
N ILE A 4 -2.61 -8.29 4.08
CA ILE A 4 -3.52 -7.20 3.71
C ILE A 4 -4.93 -7.68 4.03
N LYS A 5 -5.73 -6.85 4.68
CA LYS A 5 -7.12 -7.16 5.02
C LYS A 5 -8.03 -6.04 4.57
N PHE A 6 -9.10 -6.37 3.86
CA PHE A 6 -10.19 -5.45 3.54
C PHE A 6 -11.44 -5.88 4.31
N PHE A 7 -12.07 -4.94 4.99
CA PHE A 7 -13.19 -5.20 5.90
C PHE A 7 -14.52 -4.88 5.20
N HIS A 8 -14.92 -5.74 4.26
CA HIS A 8 -16.20 -5.64 3.58
C HIS A 8 -17.36 -6.08 4.51
N PRO A 9 -18.59 -5.55 4.34
CA PRO A 9 -19.72 -5.90 5.19
C PRO A 9 -20.10 -7.39 5.16
N GLU A 10 -19.92 -8.06 4.01
CA GLU A 10 -20.26 -9.48 3.85
C GLU A 10 -19.16 -10.42 4.35
N GLU A 11 -17.89 -10.12 4.06
CA GLU A 11 -16.74 -10.92 4.48
C GLU A 11 -15.47 -10.09 4.65
N THR A 12 -14.44 -10.65 5.29
CA THR A 12 -13.11 -10.00 5.38
C THR A 12 -12.17 -10.64 4.38
N PHE A 13 -11.84 -9.92 3.31
CA PHE A 13 -10.85 -10.37 2.34
C PHE A 13 -9.46 -10.35 2.98
N THR A 14 -8.82 -11.51 3.07
CA THR A 14 -7.49 -11.63 3.68
C THR A 14 -6.49 -12.14 2.65
N TYR A 15 -5.49 -11.32 2.37
CA TYR A 15 -4.42 -11.61 1.42
C TYR A 15 -3.08 -11.79 2.14
N TYR A 16 -2.30 -12.76 1.69
CA TYR A 16 -0.96 -13.01 2.19
C TYR A 16 0.09 -12.27 1.36
N ILE A 17 0.98 -11.53 2.03
CA ILE A 17 1.96 -10.69 1.35
C ILE A 17 3.16 -11.53 0.90
N GLU A 18 3.42 -11.56 -0.40
CA GLU A 18 4.63 -12.14 -1.00
C GLU A 18 5.81 -11.16 -0.93
N LYS A 19 5.57 -9.91 -1.37
CA LYS A 19 6.60 -8.88 -1.49
C LYS A 19 6.14 -7.61 -0.81
N CYS A 20 7.08 -6.98 -0.14
CA CYS A 20 6.83 -5.71 0.53
C CYS A 20 8.14 -4.99 0.71
N PHE A 21 8.16 -3.76 0.22
CA PHE A 21 9.36 -2.98 0.01
C PHE A 21 9.13 -1.54 0.44
N CYS A 22 10.19 -0.91 0.94
CA CYS A 22 10.19 0.50 1.28
C CYS A 22 11.55 1.11 0.93
N LYS A 23 11.52 2.32 0.38
CA LYS A 23 12.68 3.18 0.17
C LYS A 23 12.31 4.64 0.41
N VAL A 24 13.34 5.41 0.73
CA VAL A 24 13.33 6.87 0.63
C VAL A 24 14.25 7.22 -0.53
N VAL A 25 13.73 7.92 -1.53
CA VAL A 25 14.48 8.32 -2.74
C VAL A 25 14.56 9.83 -2.81
N TYR A 26 15.66 10.37 -3.34
CA TYR A 26 15.78 11.81 -3.60
C TYR A 26 15.52 12.08 -5.07
N SER A 27 14.42 12.77 -5.37
CA SER A 27 13.97 13.12 -6.72
C SER A 27 13.21 14.45 -6.67
N GLY A 28 13.23 15.21 -7.77
CA GLY A 28 12.52 16.50 -7.82
C GLY A 28 12.94 17.51 -6.74
N GLN A 29 14.20 17.46 -6.29
CA GLN A 29 14.75 18.29 -5.19
C GLN A 29 14.17 18.02 -3.79
N GLN A 30 13.49 16.89 -3.60
CA GLN A 30 12.96 16.48 -2.30
C GLN A 30 13.14 14.97 -2.07
N HIS A 31 12.99 14.54 -0.82
CA HIS A 31 12.90 13.12 -0.52
C HIS A 31 11.46 12.65 -0.68
N GLN A 32 11.27 11.47 -1.24
CA GLN A 32 9.96 10.86 -1.48
C GLN A 32 9.90 9.45 -0.91
N LEU A 33 8.73 9.06 -0.44
CA LEU A 33 8.42 7.71 0.02
C LEU A 33 8.10 6.82 -1.18
N LEU A 34 8.75 5.68 -1.25
CA LEU A 34 8.39 4.60 -2.15
C LEU A 34 8.06 3.36 -1.33
N ILE A 35 6.81 2.89 -1.39
CA ILE A 35 6.37 1.63 -0.81
C ILE A 35 5.65 0.82 -1.88
N GLU A 36 5.91 -0.48 -1.91
CA GLU A 36 5.21 -1.40 -2.79
C GLU A 36 4.92 -2.70 -2.02
N VAL A 37 3.69 -3.18 -2.10
CA VAL A 37 3.20 -4.39 -1.43
C VAL A 37 2.44 -5.23 -2.44
N HIS A 38 2.81 -6.51 -2.55
CA HIS A 38 2.15 -7.49 -3.40
C HIS A 38 1.68 -8.66 -2.56
N SER A 39 0.42 -9.05 -2.73
CA SER A 39 -0.03 -10.35 -2.27
C SER A 39 0.47 -11.48 -3.17
N ASN A 40 0.47 -12.70 -2.64
CA ASN A 40 0.44 -13.90 -3.47
C ASN A 40 -1.00 -14.20 -3.92
N ASP A 41 -1.18 -15.36 -4.54
CA ASP A 41 -2.46 -15.96 -4.95
C ASP A 41 -3.04 -16.94 -3.90
N ASP A 42 -2.45 -17.02 -2.70
CA ASP A 42 -2.99 -17.85 -1.61
C ASP A 42 -4.18 -17.13 -0.97
N LEU A 43 -5.34 -17.78 -0.94
CA LEU A 43 -6.58 -17.25 -0.38
C LEU A 43 -6.93 -17.95 0.94
N ASP A 44 -7.42 -17.19 1.91
CA ASP A 44 -7.84 -17.73 3.22
C ASP A 44 -9.19 -18.46 3.16
N HIS A 45 -10.01 -18.13 2.17
CA HIS A 45 -11.32 -18.72 1.95
C HIS A 45 -11.35 -19.42 0.58
N VAL A 46 -11.53 -20.74 0.60
CA VAL A 46 -11.64 -21.57 -0.61
C VAL A 46 -12.90 -22.42 -0.49
N ASP A 47 -14.05 -21.77 -0.66
CA ASP A 47 -15.31 -22.42 -1.02
C ASP A 47 -15.76 -21.86 -2.39
N ASP A 48 -16.52 -22.63 -3.18
CA ASP A 48 -16.99 -22.33 -4.55
C ASP A 48 -17.82 -21.02 -4.68
N ASP A 49 -18.01 -20.25 -3.61
CA ASP A 49 -18.89 -19.07 -3.52
C ASP A 49 -18.22 -17.86 -2.81
N SER A 50 -16.91 -17.86 -2.58
CA SER A 50 -16.22 -16.67 -2.03
C SER A 50 -15.93 -15.63 -3.12
N LEU A 51 -16.26 -14.35 -2.85
CA LEU A 51 -15.95 -13.21 -3.72
C LEU A 51 -14.44 -13.05 -3.90
N GLN A 52 -13.64 -13.48 -2.91
CA GLN A 52 -12.17 -13.36 -2.97
C GLN A 52 -11.57 -14.15 -4.14
N ASN A 53 -12.24 -15.20 -4.62
CA ASN A 53 -11.79 -15.97 -5.79
C ASN A 53 -11.77 -15.12 -7.08
N GLU A 54 -12.61 -14.09 -7.17
CA GLU A 54 -12.66 -13.17 -8.32
C GLU A 54 -11.55 -12.12 -8.27
N TYR A 55 -11.03 -11.84 -7.06
CA TYR A 55 -9.99 -10.86 -6.79
C TYR A 55 -8.81 -11.50 -6.05
N PRO A 56 -8.11 -12.46 -6.67
CA PRO A 56 -7.15 -13.30 -5.95
C PRO A 56 -5.86 -12.57 -5.57
N GLN A 57 -5.55 -11.45 -6.22
CA GLN A 57 -4.31 -10.71 -6.02
C GLN A 57 -4.55 -9.22 -5.84
N VAL A 58 -3.76 -8.62 -4.95
CA VAL A 58 -3.77 -7.18 -4.68
C VAL A 58 -2.35 -6.62 -4.71
N ILE A 59 -2.21 -5.46 -5.33
CA ILE A 59 -0.99 -4.66 -5.37
C ILE A 59 -1.29 -3.28 -4.82
N MET A 60 -0.52 -2.84 -3.82
CA MET A 60 -0.64 -1.52 -3.22
C MET A 60 0.69 -0.80 -3.31
N SER A 61 0.68 0.45 -3.74
CA SER A 61 1.90 1.28 -3.76
C SER A 61 1.67 2.69 -3.25
N ILE A 62 2.75 3.26 -2.72
CA ILE A 62 2.92 4.70 -2.53
C ILE A 62 4.15 5.11 -3.32
N ASP A 63 3.99 6.13 -4.15
CA ASP A 63 5.08 6.75 -4.91
C ASP A 63 4.93 8.28 -4.84
N ASP A 64 6.00 9.00 -5.15
CA ASP A 64 6.08 10.45 -5.24
C ASP A 64 5.66 11.26 -4.00
N PHE A 65 5.33 10.60 -2.89
CA PHE A 65 4.86 11.26 -1.68
C PHE A 65 6.01 11.93 -0.93
N PRO A 66 6.00 13.26 -0.75
CA PRO A 66 7.12 13.99 -0.16
C PRO A 66 7.32 13.67 1.32
N LEU A 67 8.58 13.55 1.74
CA LEU A 67 8.97 13.27 3.11
C LEU A 67 9.97 14.30 3.66
N PRO A 68 9.87 14.64 4.96
CA PRO A 68 10.86 15.48 5.64
C PRO A 68 12.12 14.71 6.07
N VAL A 69 12.14 13.37 5.89
CA VAL A 69 13.25 12.49 6.28
C VAL A 69 14.13 12.13 5.07
N THR A 70 15.38 11.80 5.33
CA THR A 70 16.38 11.56 4.28
C THR A 70 16.71 10.09 4.06
N SER A 71 16.35 9.21 5.00
CA SER A 71 16.62 7.78 4.93
C SER A 71 15.51 6.93 5.54
N ILE A 72 15.53 5.63 5.22
CA ILE A 72 14.53 4.67 5.72
C ILE A 72 14.63 4.46 7.24
N GLU A 73 15.82 4.61 7.82
CA GLU A 73 16.05 4.45 9.26
C GLU A 73 15.35 5.52 10.10
N GLU A 74 15.16 6.72 9.53
CA GLU A 74 14.49 7.85 10.16
C GLU A 74 12.96 7.71 10.19
N LEU A 75 12.41 6.71 9.48
CA LEU A 75 10.97 6.40 9.52
C LEU A 75 10.54 5.74 10.82
N ASP A 76 11.45 5.12 11.59
CA ASP A 76 11.08 4.43 12.83
C ASP A 76 10.38 5.37 13.83
N GLY A 77 9.15 5.01 14.24
CA GLY A 77 8.31 5.82 15.11
C GLY A 77 7.53 6.93 14.40
N GLN A 78 7.72 7.14 13.10
CA GLN A 78 6.98 8.13 12.32
C GLN A 78 5.57 7.65 11.98
N THR A 79 4.67 8.61 11.85
CA THR A 79 3.34 8.41 11.26
C THR A 79 3.20 9.36 10.09
N ILE A 80 2.85 8.82 8.93
CA ILE A 80 2.62 9.56 7.69
C ILE A 80 1.14 9.42 7.32
N GLU A 81 0.50 10.53 6.99
CA GLU A 81 -0.90 10.60 6.60
C GLU A 81 -0.99 11.09 5.14
N ILE A 82 -1.66 10.31 4.29
CA ILE A 82 -1.92 10.61 2.88
C ILE A 82 -3.45 10.62 2.72
N PRO A 83 -4.10 11.79 2.90
CA PRO A 83 -5.55 11.87 3.01
C PRO A 83 -6.28 11.52 1.71
N ASN A 84 -5.71 11.89 0.57
CA ASN A 84 -6.27 11.61 -0.75
C ASN A 84 -5.25 10.83 -1.58
N SER A 85 -5.75 9.93 -2.43
CA SER A 85 -4.94 9.15 -3.37
C SER A 85 -4.18 10.00 -4.39
N TYR A 86 -4.68 11.20 -4.70
CA TYR A 86 -4.01 12.18 -5.56
C TYR A 86 -4.26 13.62 -5.11
N VAL A 87 -3.47 14.53 -5.67
CA VAL A 87 -3.65 15.98 -5.55
C VAL A 87 -3.51 16.63 -6.93
N GLU A 88 -4.31 17.67 -7.17
CA GLU A 88 -4.15 18.52 -8.35
C GLU A 88 -3.15 19.64 -8.02
N ILE A 89 -2.09 19.75 -8.83
CA ILE A 89 -1.07 20.80 -8.71
C ILE A 89 -0.95 21.58 -10.01
N GLU A 90 -0.58 22.86 -9.91
CA GLU A 90 -0.24 23.68 -11.08
C GLU A 90 1.23 23.43 -11.46
N ASP A 91 1.49 23.10 -12.73
CA ASP A 91 2.83 22.89 -13.26
C ASP A 91 3.56 24.20 -13.62
N GLU A 92 4.77 24.10 -14.19
CA GLU A 92 5.58 25.27 -14.56
C GLU A 92 4.93 26.14 -15.66
N ASP A 93 4.03 25.57 -16.45
CA ASP A 93 3.32 26.23 -17.55
C ASP A 93 1.94 26.77 -17.13
N GLY A 94 1.54 26.54 -15.87
CA GLY A 94 0.25 26.97 -15.33
C GLY A 94 -0.90 25.99 -15.60
N GLU A 95 -0.61 24.76 -16.04
CA GLU A 95 -1.60 23.72 -16.27
C GLU A 95 -1.82 22.89 -15.00
N LEU A 96 -3.08 22.50 -14.75
CA LEU A 96 -3.44 21.64 -13.62
C LEU A 96 -3.16 20.19 -13.98
N VAL A 97 -2.36 19.51 -13.16
CA VAL A 97 -1.97 18.11 -13.33
C VAL A 97 -2.26 17.29 -12.07
N ASP A 98 -2.76 16.08 -12.25
CA ASP A 98 -3.00 15.13 -11.15
C ASP A 98 -1.72 14.37 -10.79
N VAL A 99 -1.31 14.46 -9.53
CA VAL A 99 -0.21 13.69 -8.95
C VAL A 99 -0.77 12.62 -8.02
N TYR A 100 -0.63 11.36 -8.42
CA TYR A 100 -1.09 10.20 -7.64
C TYR A 100 -0.03 9.78 -6.63
N TYR A 101 -0.40 9.76 -5.35
CA TYR A 101 0.46 9.28 -4.28
C TYR A 101 0.22 7.82 -3.92
N THR A 102 -1.00 7.32 -4.11
CA THR A 102 -1.35 5.92 -3.82
C THR A 102 -1.90 5.23 -5.07
N THR A 103 -1.69 3.92 -5.15
CA THR A 103 -2.33 3.08 -6.14
C THR A 103 -2.72 1.77 -5.50
N LEU A 104 -3.94 1.33 -5.76
CA LEU A 104 -4.49 0.04 -5.34
C LEU A 104 -4.99 -0.67 -6.59
N ASN A 105 -4.46 -1.86 -6.85
CA ASN A 105 -4.89 -2.69 -7.97
C ASN A 105 -5.33 -4.05 -7.47
N PHE A 106 -6.47 -4.53 -7.98
CA PHE A 106 -6.90 -5.91 -7.87
C PHE A 106 -6.88 -6.53 -9.25
N SER A 107 -6.10 -7.60 -9.44
CA SER A 107 -5.89 -8.21 -10.76
C SER A 107 -5.47 -7.17 -11.82
N GLU A 108 -6.33 -6.82 -12.78
CA GLU A 108 -6.08 -5.82 -13.83
C GLU A 108 -6.78 -4.47 -13.60
N SER A 109 -7.58 -4.35 -12.53
CA SER A 109 -8.40 -3.17 -12.23
C SER A 109 -7.73 -2.27 -11.19
N LYS A 110 -7.81 -0.95 -11.40
CA LYS A 110 -7.31 0.07 -10.48
C LYS A 110 -8.46 0.69 -9.69
N PHE A 111 -8.24 0.86 -8.38
CA PHE A 111 -9.17 1.47 -7.44
C PHE A 111 -8.49 2.59 -6.67
N GLU A 112 -9.29 3.53 -6.17
CA GLU A 112 -8.82 4.62 -5.34
C GLU A 112 -8.70 4.17 -3.88
N SER A 113 -7.76 4.79 -3.15
CA SER A 113 -7.58 4.55 -1.72
C SER A 113 -7.22 5.85 -1.00
N ASP A 114 -8.04 6.20 -0.02
CA ASP A 114 -7.98 7.45 0.72
C ASP A 114 -7.76 7.20 2.21
N ASN A 115 -7.59 8.29 2.96
CA ASN A 115 -7.41 8.29 4.41
C ASN A 115 -6.27 7.35 4.89
N ASN A 116 -5.21 7.28 4.08
CA ASN A 116 -4.08 6.39 4.34
C ASN A 116 -3.25 6.91 5.52
N LYS A 117 -2.98 6.03 6.47
CA LYS A 117 -2.17 6.29 7.66
C LYS A 117 -1.13 5.18 7.82
N LEU A 118 0.13 5.55 7.59
CA LEU A 118 1.28 4.67 7.69
C LEU A 118 1.99 4.90 9.02
N THR A 119 1.97 3.90 9.89
CA THR A 119 2.69 3.92 11.16
C THR A 119 3.90 3.00 11.07
N PHE A 120 5.09 3.59 11.17
CA PHE A 120 6.36 2.88 11.07
C PHE A 120 6.91 2.58 12.46
N PHE A 121 7.48 1.39 12.62
CA PHE A 121 8.06 0.94 13.88
C PHE A 121 9.06 -0.18 13.63
N LYS A 122 10.05 -0.33 14.49
CA LYS A 122 10.88 -1.55 14.53
C LYS A 122 10.23 -2.64 15.39
N ASP A 123 10.29 -3.86 14.91
CA ASP A 123 9.93 -5.04 15.71
C ASP A 123 11.03 -5.42 16.72
N GLU A 124 10.81 -6.51 17.45
CA GLU A 124 11.76 -7.03 18.46
C GLU A 124 13.12 -7.43 17.85
N THR A 125 13.20 -7.65 16.54
CA THR A 125 14.43 -7.98 15.82
C THR A 125 15.16 -6.74 15.30
N GLY A 126 14.57 -5.56 15.46
CA GLY A 126 15.07 -4.31 14.88
C GLY A 126 14.69 -4.11 13.41
N THR A 127 13.83 -4.96 12.85
CA THR A 127 13.38 -4.86 11.45
C THR A 127 12.31 -3.78 11.34
N LEU A 128 12.47 -2.85 10.40
CA LEU A 128 11.47 -1.83 10.14
C LEU A 128 10.18 -2.46 9.61
N CYS A 129 9.07 -2.08 10.19
CA CYS A 129 7.73 -2.54 9.86
C CYS A 129 6.83 -1.34 9.60
N VAL A 130 5.74 -1.60 8.88
CA VAL A 130 4.65 -0.66 8.67
C VAL A 130 3.32 -1.29 9.05
N ARG A 131 2.49 -0.51 9.73
CA ARG A 131 1.03 -0.69 9.79
C ARG A 131 0.42 0.40 8.95
N TRP A 132 -0.16 0.02 7.81
CA TRP A 132 -0.82 0.95 6.91
C TRP A 132 -2.33 0.68 6.95
N LYS A 133 -3.09 1.67 7.42
CA LYS A 133 -4.55 1.64 7.43
C LYS A 133 -5.07 2.67 6.46
N GLY A 134 -6.21 2.43 5.86
CA GLY A 134 -6.88 3.39 4.99
C GLY A 134 -8.25 2.89 4.61
N GLU A 135 -8.82 3.52 3.60
CA GLU A 135 -10.11 3.19 3.02
C GLU A 135 -9.91 3.01 1.52
N ALA A 136 -10.55 2.00 0.94
CA ALA A 136 -10.50 1.71 -0.50
C ALA A 136 -11.91 1.74 -1.06
N VAL A 137 -12.06 2.17 -2.32
CA VAL A 137 -13.31 1.94 -3.04
C VAL A 137 -13.62 0.45 -3.05
N ASP A 138 -14.87 0.11 -2.76
CA ASP A 138 -15.36 -1.26 -2.81
C ASP A 138 -15.14 -1.84 -4.20
N PHE A 139 -14.27 -2.83 -4.29
CA PHE A 139 -13.90 -3.46 -5.55
C PHE A 139 -14.83 -4.61 -5.94
N THR A 140 -15.78 -4.97 -5.07
CA THR A 140 -16.68 -6.10 -5.28
C THR A 140 -18.04 -5.68 -5.86
N GLU A 141 -18.40 -4.41 -5.68
CA GLU A 141 -19.62 -3.83 -6.20
C GLU A 141 -19.32 -2.65 -7.14
N GLU A 142 -20.26 -2.32 -8.04
CA GLU A 142 -20.18 -1.09 -8.84
C GLU A 142 -20.65 0.12 -8.00
N THR A 143 -19.99 0.39 -6.87
CA THR A 143 -20.32 1.50 -5.95
C THR A 143 -19.11 2.37 -5.64
N ASP A 144 -19.37 3.57 -5.15
CA ASP A 144 -18.35 4.48 -4.61
C ASP A 144 -18.23 4.34 -3.07
N GLU A 145 -18.74 3.24 -2.50
CA GLU A 145 -18.62 3.01 -1.06
C GLU A 145 -17.18 2.69 -0.69
N LEU A 146 -16.77 3.15 0.49
CA LEU A 146 -15.42 2.95 0.98
C LEU A 146 -15.40 1.83 2.02
N ILE A 147 -14.53 0.84 1.80
CA ILE A 147 -14.26 -0.24 2.75
C ILE A 147 -12.92 0.00 3.46
N PRO A 148 -12.86 -0.13 4.80
CA PRO A 148 -11.61 -0.01 5.52
C PRO A 148 -10.64 -1.13 5.16
N PHE A 149 -9.34 -0.84 5.22
CA PHE A 149 -8.30 -1.86 5.09
C PHE A 149 -7.19 -1.71 6.12
N GLU A 150 -6.46 -2.80 6.36
CA GLU A 150 -5.24 -2.84 7.15
C GLU A 150 -4.17 -3.72 6.48
N VAL A 151 -2.99 -3.13 6.29
CA VAL A 151 -1.76 -3.79 5.86
C VAL A 151 -0.81 -3.86 7.06
N SER A 152 -0.26 -5.05 7.30
CA SER A 152 0.80 -5.26 8.29
C SER A 152 1.96 -5.97 7.63
N CYS A 153 3.11 -5.28 7.54
CA CYS A 153 4.28 -5.79 6.85
C CYS A 153 5.59 -5.44 7.57
N ALA A 154 6.54 -6.37 7.56
CA ALA A 154 7.95 -6.12 7.86
C ALA A 154 8.76 -5.99 6.56
N PHE A 155 9.57 -4.93 6.45
CA PHE A 155 10.50 -4.69 5.35
C PHE A 155 11.75 -5.53 5.55
N VAL A 156 11.63 -6.81 5.20
CA VAL A 156 12.75 -7.75 5.28
C VAL A 156 13.60 -7.58 4.02
N PRO A 157 14.92 -7.38 4.13
CA PRO A 157 15.80 -7.41 2.97
C PRO A 157 15.66 -8.77 2.29
N GLN A 158 15.17 -8.78 1.04
CA GLN A 158 15.22 -10.01 0.25
C GLN A 158 16.70 -10.36 0.06
N LYS A 159 17.12 -11.52 0.56
CA LYS A 159 18.37 -12.13 0.12
C LYS A 159 18.18 -12.47 -1.34
N ILE A 160 18.84 -11.75 -2.24
CA ILE A 160 19.01 -12.19 -3.61
C ILE A 160 19.86 -13.45 -3.53
N GLU A 161 19.26 -14.62 -3.67
CA GLU A 161 20.03 -15.82 -4.00
C GLU A 161 20.48 -15.65 -5.45
N GLU A 162 21.76 -15.27 -5.64
CA GLU A 162 22.40 -15.41 -6.93
C GLU A 162 22.34 -16.89 -7.31
N LYS A 163 21.53 -17.23 -8.33
CA LYS A 163 21.61 -18.54 -8.96
C LYS A 163 22.88 -18.55 -9.80
N ASP A 164 23.90 -19.28 -9.33
CA ASP A 164 25.11 -19.64 -10.08
C ASP A 164 24.77 -20.35 -11.40
#